data_AF-A0A257GHX2-F1
#
_entry.id   AF-A0A257GHX2-F1
#
_cell.length_a   1.000
_cell.length_b   1.000
_cell.length_c   1.000
_cell.angle_alpha   90.00
_cell.angle_beta   90.00
_cell.angle_gamma   90.00
#
_symmetry.space_group_name_H-M   'P 1'
#
loop_
_entity.id
_entity.type
_entity.pdbx_description
1 polymer ?
#
loop_
_entity_poly.entity_id
_entity_poly.type
_entity_poly.pdbx_seq_one_letter_code
_entity_poly.pdbx_strand_id
1 'polypeptide(L)' 'MFARGLDDDGQVLPYKVRPACGALTRIGAVCANRVIPGKTKCHMHGGKSTGPKTTEGKTRIAEAQKRRWALYRATKNSR' A
#
# COMPACT_ATOMS: atom_id res chain seq x y z
N MET A 1 -18.47 3.00 -0.56
CA MET A 1 -17.42 4.00 -0.82
C MET A 1 -16.24 3.73 0.10
N PHE A 2 -15.01 3.68 -0.42
CA PHE A 2 -13.84 3.59 0.46
C PHE A 2 -13.70 4.90 1.23
N ALA A 3 -13.57 4.82 2.56
CA ALA A 3 -13.38 5.99 3.40
C ALA A 3 -12.05 6.69 3.03
N ARG A 4 -12.16 7.80 2.29
CA ARG A 4 -11.05 8.63 1.83
C ARG A 4 -11.09 9.90 2.66
N GLY A 5 -9.93 10.42 3.09
CA GLY A 5 -9.84 11.63 3.92
C GLY A 5 -10.15 12.92 3.15
N LEU A 6 -11.19 12.91 2.32
CA LEU A 6 -11.71 14.00 1.51
C LEU A 6 -13.18 14.22 1.84
N ASP A 7 -13.68 15.44 1.69
CA ASP A 7 -15.12 15.75 1.77
C ASP A 7 -15.83 15.48 0.42
N ASP A 8 -17.11 15.85 0.35
CA ASP A 8 -17.96 15.64 -0.82
C ASP A 8 -17.49 16.43 -2.06
N ASP A 9 -16.83 17.58 -1.84
CA ASP A 9 -16.23 18.41 -2.89
C ASP A 9 -14.80 17.96 -3.27
N GLY A 10 -14.29 16.92 -2.61
CA GLY A 10 -12.94 16.40 -2.83
C GLY A 10 -11.83 17.23 -2.17
N GLN A 11 -12.16 18.19 -1.31
CA GLN A 11 -11.18 18.93 -0.52
C GLN A 11 -10.66 18.08 0.63
N VAL A 12 -9.45 18.42 1.11
CA VAL A 12 -8.76 17.64 2.13
C VAL A 12 -9.37 17.89 3.50
N LEU A 13 -9.91 16.85 4.12
CA LEU A 13 -10.40 16.92 5.50
C LEU A 13 -9.26 17.20 6.50
N PRO A 14 -9.53 17.92 7.60
CA PRO A 14 -8.58 18.07 8.71
C PRO A 14 -8.13 16.71 9.27
N TYR A 15 -6.86 16.58 9.65
CA TYR A 15 -6.27 15.29 10.06
C TYR A 15 -7.11 14.53 11.10
N LYS A 16 -7.63 15.23 12.12
CA LYS A 16 -8.37 14.63 13.23
C LYS A 16 -9.69 13.98 12.81
N VAL A 17 -10.35 14.52 11.79
CA VAL A 17 -11.67 14.02 11.33
C VAL A 17 -11.55 13.01 10.20
N ARG A 18 -10.34 12.75 9.69
CA ARG A 18 -10.13 11.74 8.65
C ARG A 18 -10.49 10.34 9.17
N PRO A 19 -10.97 9.46 8.28
CA PRO A 19 -11.17 8.05 8.61
C PRO A 19 -9.89 7.38 9.12
N ALA A 20 -10.07 6.36 9.97
CA ALA A 20 -8.97 5.49 10.38
C ALA A 20 -8.56 4.55 9.22
N CYS A 21 -7.31 4.12 9.23
CA CYS A 21 -6.71 3.26 8.21
C CYS A 21 -7.36 1.88 8.14
N GLY A 22 -7.71 1.30 9.29
CA GLY A 22 -8.41 0.03 9.35
C GLY A 22 -7.60 -1.19 8.87
N ALA A 23 -6.29 -1.05 8.64
CA ALA A 23 -5.42 -2.18 8.29
C ALA A 23 -5.16 -3.05 9.53
N LEU A 24 -5.07 -4.37 9.37
CA LEU A 24 -4.57 -5.23 10.43
C LEU A 24 -3.09 -4.97 10.65
N THR A 25 -2.75 -4.68 11.90
CA THR A 25 -1.37 -4.54 12.33
C THR A 25 -0.75 -5.90 12.58
N ARG A 26 0.58 -5.94 12.75
CA ARG A 26 1.33 -7.18 13.04
C ARG A 26 0.87 -7.90 14.31
N ILE A 27 0.25 -7.21 15.26
CA ILE A 27 -0.29 -7.78 16.51
C ILE A 27 -1.77 -8.18 16.38
N GLY A 28 -2.36 -8.12 15.19
CA GLY A 28 -3.77 -8.44 14.96
C GLY A 28 -4.76 -7.32 15.28
N ALA A 29 -4.31 -6.21 15.86
CA ALA A 29 -5.16 -5.04 16.12
C ALA A 29 -5.42 -4.21 14.86
N VAL A 30 -6.56 -3.50 14.82
CA VAL A 30 -6.92 -2.59 13.73
C VAL A 30 -6.14 -1.27 13.84
N CYS A 31 -5.56 -0.81 12.73
CA CYS A 31 -4.76 0.42 12.70
C CYS A 31 -5.63 1.68 12.84
N ALA A 32 -5.40 2.42 13.92
CA ALA A 32 -6.08 3.68 14.23
C ALA A 32 -5.50 4.93 13.52
N ASN A 33 -4.34 4.82 12.86
CA ASN A 33 -3.75 5.95 12.13
C ASN A 33 -4.69 6.47 11.05
N ARG A 34 -4.66 7.78 10.80
CA ARG A 34 -5.51 8.42 9.79
C ARG A 34 -5.05 8.10 8.37
N VAL A 35 -6.02 7.94 7.47
CA VAL A 35 -5.74 7.74 6.05
C VAL A 35 -5.03 8.95 5.44
N ILE A 36 -4.21 8.71 4.41
CA ILE A 36 -3.74 9.79 3.54
C ILE A 36 -4.94 10.29 2.72
N PRO A 37 -5.09 11.62 2.50
CA PRO A 37 -6.17 12.16 1.67
C PRO A 37 -6.24 11.48 0.30
N GLY A 38 -7.45 11.13 -0.14
CA GLY A 38 -7.67 10.39 -1.39
C GLY A 38 -7.23 8.92 -1.37
N LYS A 39 -6.71 8.40 -0.26
CA LYS A 39 -6.28 7.00 -0.09
C LYS A 39 -7.12 6.30 0.97
N THR A 40 -7.02 4.98 0.99
CA THR A 40 -7.76 4.11 1.91
C THR A 40 -6.93 3.67 3.12
N LYS A 41 -5.63 3.99 3.13
CA LYS A 41 -4.66 3.55 4.15
C LYS A 41 -3.76 4.69 4.59
N CYS A 42 -3.18 4.55 5.78
CA CYS A 42 -2.18 5.47 6.31
C CYS A 42 -0.81 5.24 5.65
N HIS A 43 0.14 6.13 5.93
CA HIS A 43 1.49 6.05 5.36
C HIS A 43 2.23 4.73 5.66
N MET A 44 1.98 4.12 6.83
CA MET A 44 2.60 2.86 7.23
C MET A 44 2.02 1.64 6.51
N HIS A 45 0.75 1.70 6.10
CA HIS A 45 0.05 0.57 5.47
C HIS A 45 -0.21 0.83 3.98
N GLY A 46 0.75 1.46 3.31
CA GLY A 46 0.74 1.62 1.86
C GLY A 46 0.09 2.90 1.34
N GLY A 47 -0.44 3.79 2.19
CA GLY A 47 -1.04 5.05 1.74
C GLY A 47 -0.06 5.99 1.02
N LYS A 48 1.25 5.89 1.31
CA LYS A 48 2.30 6.61 0.56
C LYS A 48 2.71 5.90 -0.74
N SER A 49 2.43 4.60 -0.85
CA SER A 49 2.78 3.84 -2.05
C SER A 49 1.81 4.19 -3.17
N THR A 50 2.34 4.59 -4.31
CA THR A 50 1.55 4.81 -5.53
C THR A 50 1.81 3.75 -6.61
N GLY A 51 2.68 2.77 -6.30
CA GLY A 51 3.19 1.82 -7.27
C GLY A 51 4.02 2.48 -8.38
N PRO A 52 4.63 1.68 -9.28
CA PRO A 52 5.25 2.20 -10.48
C PRO A 52 4.18 2.76 -11.44
N LYS A 53 4.34 4.03 -11.83
CA LYS A 53 3.43 4.67 -12.79
C LYS A 53 3.91 4.58 -14.24
N THR A 54 5.23 4.43 -14.45
CA THR A 54 5.83 4.36 -15.78
C THR A 54 6.03 2.91 -16.25
N THR A 55 6.16 2.72 -17.56
CA THR A 55 6.43 1.42 -18.17
C THR A 55 7.77 0.86 -17.69
N GLU A 56 8.82 1.68 -17.65
CA GLU A 56 10.15 1.26 -17.19
C GLU A 56 10.11 0.81 -15.73
N GLY A 57 9.38 1.55 -14.87
CA GLY A 57 9.21 1.20 -13.46
C GLY A 57 8.48 -0.13 -13.27
N LYS A 58 7.44 -0.38 -14.08
CA LYS A 58 6.70 -1.65 -14.09
C LYS A 58 7.61 -2.80 -14.54
N THR A 59 8.35 -2.63 -15.64
CA THR A 59 9.30 -3.62 -16.16
C THR A 59 10.36 -3.98 -15.13
N ARG A 60 10.98 -2.97 -14.49
CA ARG A 60 12.00 -3.18 -13.46
C ARG A 60 11.49 -4.05 -12.30
N ILE A 61 10.28 -3.77 -11.81
CA ILE A 61 9.69 -4.56 -10.71
C ILE A 61 9.34 -5.97 -11.17
N ALA A 62 8.81 -6.13 -12.38
CA ALA A 62 8.48 -7.43 -12.95
C ALA A 62 9.73 -8.32 -13.12
N GLU A 63 10.82 -7.76 -13.64
CA GLU A 63 12.09 -8.47 -13.77
C GLU A 63 12.66 -8.88 -12.41
N ALA A 64 12.66 -7.98 -11.43
CA ALA A 64 13.12 -8.28 -10.08
C ALA A 64 12.30 -9.42 -9.45
N GLN A 65 10.98 -9.46 -9.68
CA GLN A 65 10.12 -10.55 -9.23
C GLN A 65 10.46 -11.88 -9.92
N LYS A 66 10.64 -11.89 -11.25
CA LYS A 66 11.04 -13.08 -12.02
C LYS A 66 12.35 -13.67 -11.51
N ARG A 67 13.36 -12.82 -11.30
CA ARG A 67 14.69 -13.23 -10.77
C ARG A 67 14.56 -13.88 -9.39
N ARG A 68 13.79 -13.28 -8.48
CA ARG A 68 13.54 -13.83 -7.14
C ARG A 68 12.93 -15.22 -7.18
N TRP A 69 11.91 -15.43 -8.04
CA TRP A 69 11.25 -16.73 -8.17
C TRP A 69 12.15 -17.79 -8.83
N ALA A 70 12.97 -17.40 -9.80
CA ALA A 70 13.94 -18.32 -10.39
C ALA A 70 14.93 -18.83 -9.33
N LEU A 71 15.47 -17.93 -8.51
CA LEU A 71 16.35 -18.30 -7.39
C LEU A 71 15.64 -19.21 -6.38
N TYR A 72 14.42 -18.87 -5.95
CA TYR A 72 13.64 -19.70 -5.03
C TYR A 72 13.39 -21.11 -5.58
N ARG A 73 13.06 -21.24 -6.86
CA ARG A 73 12.83 -22.56 -7.50
C ARG A 73 14.12 -23.37 -7.58
N ALA A 74 15.23 -22.73 -7.94
CA ALA A 74 16.53 -23.40 -7.97
C ALA A 74 16.93 -23.93 -6.58
N THR A 75 16.77 -23.13 -5.53
CA THR A 75 17.10 -23.56 -4.15
C THR A 75 16.14 -24.60 -3.59
N LYS A 76 14.87 -24.58 -4.00
CA LYS A 76 13.90 -25.62 -3.64
C LYS A 76 14.17 -26.94 -4.35
N ASN A 77 14.62 -26.90 -5.60
CA ASN A 77 14.94 -28.10 -6.38
C ASN A 77 16.29 -28.72 -5.99
N SER A 78 17.13 -27.99 -5.25
CA SER A 78 18.42 -28.45 -4.75
C SER A 78 18.40 -28.90 -3.28
N ARG A 79 17.21 -29.00 -2.66
CA ARG A 79 16.96 -29.52 -1.32
C ARG A 79 16.17 -30.81 -1.42
#